data_AF-A0A392U9K3-F1
#
_entry.id   AF-A0A392U9K3-F1
#
_cell.length_a   1.000
_cell.length_b   1.000
_cell.length_c   1.000
_cell.angle_alpha   90.00
_cell.angle_beta   90.00
_cell.angle_gamma   90.00
#
_symmetry.space_group_name_H-M   'P 1'
#
loop_
_entity.id
_entity.type
_entity.pdbx_description
1 polymer ?
#
loop_
_entity_poly.entity_id
_entity_poly.type
_entity_poly.pdbx_seq_one_letter_code
_entity_poly.pdbx_strand_id
1 'polypeptide(L)' 'PPAMNIYDGSTDPVDHIENIEVILKYRNVRGSIKCKLFPTTLRKGAMIWYKSLPPGSVDS' A
#
# COMPACT_ATOMS: atom_id res chain seq x y z
N PRO A 1 -12.09 -3.08 14.14
CA PRO A 1 -11.23 -3.39 12.96
C PRO A 1 -9.91 -2.62 13.03
N PRO A 2 -8.76 -3.22 12.68
CA PRO A 2 -7.50 -2.49 12.53
C PRO A 2 -7.66 -1.37 11.49
N ALA A 3 -7.16 -0.18 11.81
CA ALA A 3 -7.12 0.94 10.87
C ALA A 3 -6.08 0.64 9.79
N MET A 4 -6.36 0.97 8.52
CA MET A 4 -5.31 0.91 7.49
C MET A 4 -4.26 1.96 7.83
N ASN A 5 -3.04 1.51 8.08
CA ASN A 5 -1.94 2.42 8.37
C ASN A 5 -1.64 3.30 7.15
N ILE A 6 -1.27 4.54 7.47
CA ILE A 6 -0.86 5.54 6.50
C ILE A 6 0.66 5.46 6.38
N TYR A 7 1.15 5.40 5.15
CA TYR A 7 2.57 5.46 4.84
C TYR A 7 2.90 6.75 4.11
N ASP A 8 3.75 7.55 4.73
CA ASP A 8 4.22 8.80 4.15
C ASP A 8 5.66 8.73 3.63
N GLY A 9 6.30 7.56 3.75
CA GLY A 9 7.69 7.31 3.32
C GLY A 9 8.72 7.41 4.46
N SER A 10 8.29 7.62 5.71
CA SER A 10 9.21 7.81 6.85
C SER A 10 9.54 6.54 7.64
N THR A 11 8.77 5.47 7.48
CA THR A 11 8.98 4.18 8.15
C THR A 11 9.53 3.13 7.19
N ASP A 12 9.90 1.95 7.71
CA ASP A 12 10.31 0.84 6.86
C ASP A 12 9.16 0.45 5.90
N PRO A 13 9.38 0.47 4.57
CA PRO A 13 8.38 0.02 3.60
C PRO A 13 8.01 -1.46 3.76
N VAL A 14 8.90 -2.32 4.26
CA VAL A 14 8.62 -3.75 4.47
C VAL A 14 7.58 -3.92 5.58
N ASP A 15 7.81 -3.29 6.73
CA ASP A 15 6.86 -3.29 7.86
C ASP A 15 5.48 -2.77 7.44
N HIS A 16 5.45 -1.73 6.59
CA HIS A 16 4.20 -1.19 6.05
C HIS A 16 3.45 -2.20 5.19
N ILE A 17 4.15 -2.93 4.32
CA ILE A 17 3.56 -3.98 3.48
C ILE A 17 3.00 -5.10 4.37
N GLU A 18 3.78 -5.62 5.32
CA GLU A 18 3.33 -6.68 6.23
C GLU A 18 2.08 -6.25 7.02
N ASN A 19 2.06 -5.01 7.49
CA ASN A 19 0.90 -4.45 8.19
C ASN A 19 -0.34 -4.43 7.29
N ILE A 20 -0.23 -3.92 6.06
CA ILE A 20 -1.32 -3.92 5.08
C ILE A 20 -1.81 -5.35 4.82
N GLU A 21 -0.90 -6.31 4.64
CA GLU A 21 -1.27 -7.69 4.36
C GLU A 21 -2.11 -8.31 5.47
N VAL A 22 -1.71 -8.09 6.74
CA VAL A 22 -2.46 -8.55 7.92
C VAL A 22 -3.86 -7.93 7.95
N ILE A 23 -3.99 -6.63 7.68
CA ILE A 23 -5.27 -5.93 7.69
C ILE A 23 -6.17 -6.41 6.55
N LEU A 24 -5.64 -6.55 5.34
CA LEU A 24 -6.38 -7.02 4.19
C LEU A 24 -6.83 -8.47 4.38
N LYS A 25 -6.01 -9.31 5.01
CA LYS A 25 -6.39 -10.68 5.41
C LYS A 25 -7.52 -10.67 6.44
N TYR A 26 -7.43 -9.84 7.48
CA TYR A 26 -8.51 -9.68 8.47
C TYR A 26 -9.83 -9.24 7.84
N ARG A 27 -9.76 -8.34 6.83
CA ARG A 27 -10.93 -7.87 6.08
C ARG A 27 -11.38 -8.84 4.97
N ASN A 28 -10.76 -10.01 4.87
CA ASN A 28 -11.01 -11.02 3.84
C ASN A 28 -10.91 -10.48 2.39
N VAL A 29 -10.03 -9.50 2.16
CA VAL A 29 -9.75 -8.93 0.84
C VAL A 29 -8.78 -9.85 0.10
N ARG A 30 -9.12 -10.21 -1.14
CA ARG A 30 -8.38 -11.19 -1.95
C ARG A 30 -8.12 -10.68 -3.37
N GLY A 31 -7.13 -11.27 -4.02
CA GLY A 31 -6.80 -11.02 -5.42
C GLY A 31 -6.42 -9.56 -5.70
N SER A 32 -6.73 -9.11 -6.92
CA SER A 32 -6.37 -7.79 -7.44
C SER A 32 -6.96 -6.60 -6.67
N ILE A 33 -7.94 -6.85 -5.80
CA ILE A 33 -8.50 -5.82 -4.91
C ILE A 33 -7.44 -5.31 -3.94
N LYS A 34 -6.50 -6.17 -3.49
CA LYS A 34 -5.39 -5.75 -2.63
C LYS A 34 -4.55 -4.65 -3.29
N CYS A 35 -4.20 -4.83 -4.57
CA CYS A 35 -3.44 -3.86 -5.36
C CYS A 35 -4.18 -2.53 -5.54
N LYS A 36 -5.52 -2.57 -5.66
CA LYS A 36 -6.34 -1.35 -5.76
C LYS A 36 -6.42 -0.57 -4.44
N LEU A 37 -6.29 -1.25 -3.30
CA LEU A 37 -6.30 -0.64 -1.98
C LEU A 37 -4.95 -0.06 -1.59
N PHE A 38 -3.84 -0.64 -2.06
CA PHE A 38 -2.50 -0.20 -1.69
C PHE A 38 -2.26 1.31 -1.87
N PRO A 39 -2.61 1.96 -3.00
CA PRO A 39 -2.42 3.40 -3.18
C PRO A 39 -3.18 4.27 -2.17
N THR A 40 -4.28 3.75 -1.59
CA THR A 40 -5.08 4.48 -0.60
C THR A 40 -4.38 4.63 0.75
N THR A 41 -3.34 3.84 0.99
CA THR A 41 -2.51 3.89 2.20
C THR A 41 -1.39 4.91 2.11
N LEU A 42 -1.09 5.41 0.91
CA LEU A 42 0.03 6.31 0.67
C LEU A 42 -0.35 7.78 0.94
N ARG A 43 0.57 8.53 1.55
CA ARG A 43 0.47 9.98 1.78
C ARG A 43 1.80 10.66 1.48
N LYS A 44 1.76 12.00 1.43
CA LYS A 44 2.93 12.89 1.22
C LYS A 44 3.90 12.35 0.15
N GLY A 45 5.17 12.16 0.51
CA GLY A 45 6.24 11.72 -0.39
C GLY A 45 5.95 10.38 -1.05
N ALA A 46 5.42 9.40 -0.32
CA ALA A 46 5.07 8.10 -0.88
C ALA A 46 3.98 8.19 -1.96
N MET A 47 2.97 9.05 -1.77
CA MET A 47 1.94 9.29 -2.79
C MET A 47 2.50 10.04 -4.01
N ILE A 48 3.43 10.98 -3.80
CA ILE A 48 4.09 11.69 -4.90
C ILE A 48 4.93 10.72 -5.72
N TRP A 49 5.74 9.89 -5.07
CA TRP A 49 6.53 8.84 -5.71
C TRP A 49 5.64 7.90 -6.53
N TYR A 50 4.57 7.38 -5.93
CA TYR A 50 3.65 6.47 -6.63
C TYR A 50 3.06 7.09 -7.90
N LYS A 51 2.69 8.38 -7.85
CA LYS A 51 2.15 9.10 -9.02
C LYS A 51 3.20 9.41 -10.09
N SER A 52 4.49 9.44 -9.73
CA SER A 52 5.58 9.67 -10.68
C SER A 52 6.00 8.41 -11.45
N LEU A 53 5.52 7.23 -11.05
CA LEU A 53 5.84 5.97 -11.71
C LEU A 53 5.27 5.96 -13.14
N PRO A 54 6.09 5.67 -14.17
CA PRO A 54 5.59 5.44 -15.52
C PRO A 54 4.61 4.27 -15.56
N PRO A 55 3.61 4.28 -16.47
CA PRO A 55 2.75 3.12 -16.68
C PRO A 55 3.57 1.86 -16.98
N GLY A 56 3.29 0.75 -16.30
CA GLY A 56 3.99 -0.52 -16.49
C GLY A 56 5.41 -0.57 -15.90
N SER A 57 5.82 0.40 -15.08
CA SER A 57 7.14 0.40 -14.43
C SER A 57 7.26 -0.55 -13.23
N VAL A 58 6.14 -1.07 -12.72
CA VAL A 58 6.11 -2.07 -11.66
C VAL A 58 6.05 -3.44 -12.32
N ASP A 59 7.12 -4.21 -12.19
CA ASP A 59 7.19 -5.60 -12.66
C ASP A 59 6.39 -6.53 -11.72
N SER A 60 6.00 -7.71 -12.23
CA SER A 60 5.17 -8.70 -11.51
C SER A 60 5.99 -9.72 -10.71
#